data_AF-A0A1Y0CVQ3-F1
#
_entry.id   AF-A0A1Y0CVQ3-F1
#
_cell.length_a   1.000
_cell.length_b   1.000
_cell.length_c   1.000
_cell.angle_alpha   90.00
_cell.angle_beta   90.00
_cell.angle_gamma   90.00
#
_symmetry.space_group_name_H-M   'P 1'
#
loop_
_entity.id
_entity.type
_entity.pdbx_description
1 polymer ?
#
loop_
_entity_poly.entity_id
_entity_poly.type
_entity_poly.pdbx_seq_one_letter_code
_entity_poly.pdbx_strand_id
1 'polypeptide(L)'
;MQFVLSITQPLAKWLALNLSPPLAQNGKRITTQQLISDSQQMAWQCHVLAQNGLPTLILAMEAYSRYVIVLPFSGPPSQAELEYALLARWGNEALHLAIESGAINDDELPLMVDAFSAHPCQAQWILNTDLSIQTHLNQAANYLEQALAKEPRQLLDEQECYMLGAKMNQQQKTVMGANKKFRPMVRFLTQTLYRFGEGLAEREYPNTKVGNFPCPYPQPLIKAKVIKLSDYKKQRFK
;
A
#
# COMPACT_ATOMS: atom_id res chain seq x y z
N MET A 1 11.55 -1.38 9.73
CA MET A 1 10.14 -1.33 9.29
C MET A 1 9.64 -2.76 9.16
N GLN A 2 8.44 -3.06 9.67
CA GLN A 2 7.79 -4.34 9.47
C GLN A 2 7.04 -4.33 8.13
N PHE A 3 7.22 -5.38 7.33
CA PHE A 3 6.50 -5.55 6.07
C PHE A 3 5.47 -6.68 6.24
N VAL A 4 4.21 -6.43 5.95
CA VAL A 4 3.11 -7.39 6.14
C VAL A 4 2.43 -7.67 4.79
N LEU A 5 2.37 -8.95 4.43
CA LEU A 5 1.64 -9.45 3.28
C LEU A 5 0.37 -10.16 3.74
N SER A 6 -0.76 -9.49 3.57
CA SER A 6 -2.09 -10.01 3.82
C SER A 6 -2.60 -10.73 2.58
N ILE A 7 -2.60 -12.05 2.63
CA ILE A 7 -3.03 -12.90 1.53
C ILE A 7 -4.52 -13.19 1.67
N THR A 8 -5.29 -12.84 0.65
CA THR A 8 -6.73 -13.17 0.62
C THR A 8 -6.94 -14.68 0.44
N GLN A 9 -8.09 -15.20 0.89
CA GLN A 9 -8.39 -16.63 0.78
C GLN A 9 -8.28 -17.19 -0.66
N PRO A 10 -8.75 -16.48 -1.71
CA PRO A 10 -8.56 -16.94 -3.09
C PRO A 10 -7.08 -17.05 -3.49
N LEU A 11 -6.27 -16.07 -3.13
CA LEU A 11 -4.83 -16.09 -3.43
C LEU A 11 -4.11 -17.21 -2.68
N ALA A 12 -4.42 -17.40 -1.39
CA ALA A 12 -3.83 -18.48 -0.59
C ALA A 12 -4.13 -19.86 -1.19
N LYS A 13 -5.36 -20.07 -1.69
CA LYS A 13 -5.73 -21.31 -2.39
C LYS A 13 -4.96 -21.50 -3.69
N TRP A 14 -4.85 -20.44 -4.50
CA TRP A 14 -4.14 -20.50 -5.78
C TRP A 14 -2.65 -20.78 -5.61
N LEU A 15 -2.01 -20.20 -4.58
CA LEU A 15 -0.61 -20.44 -4.21
C LEU A 15 -0.38 -21.74 -3.41
N ALA A 16 -1.44 -22.49 -3.11
CA ALA A 16 -1.40 -23.67 -2.23
C ALA A 16 -0.71 -23.43 -0.86
N LEU A 17 -0.91 -22.24 -0.28
CA LEU A 17 -0.29 -21.87 1.00
C LEU A 17 -1.15 -22.26 2.20
N ASN A 18 -0.48 -22.70 3.27
CA ASN A 18 -1.11 -22.93 4.57
C ASN A 18 -0.75 -21.80 5.55
N LEU A 19 -1.48 -20.69 5.48
CA LEU A 19 -1.26 -19.50 6.30
C LEU A 19 -2.22 -19.46 7.49
N SER A 20 -1.73 -19.00 8.64
CA SER A 20 -2.58 -18.77 9.81
C SER A 20 -3.24 -17.38 9.77
N PRO A 21 -4.52 -17.25 10.16
CA PRO A 21 -5.13 -15.95 10.36
C PRO A 21 -4.50 -15.22 11.56
N PRO A 22 -4.47 -13.87 11.55
CA PRO A 22 -4.00 -13.10 12.69
C PRO A 22 -4.92 -13.27 13.92
N LEU A 23 -4.34 -13.14 15.11
CA LEU A 23 -5.10 -13.10 16.37
C LEU A 23 -5.77 -11.74 16.51
N ALA A 24 -7.09 -11.71 16.62
CA ALA A 24 -7.83 -10.51 16.96
C ALA A 24 -7.65 -10.16 18.45
N GLN A 25 -8.03 -8.94 18.85
CA GLN A 25 -7.93 -8.44 20.23
C GLN A 25 -8.67 -9.32 21.26
N ASN A 26 -9.68 -10.06 20.84
CA ASN A 26 -10.44 -11.01 21.67
C ASN A 26 -9.85 -12.43 21.67
N GLY A 27 -8.63 -12.61 21.14
CA GLY A 27 -7.95 -13.90 21.01
C GLY A 27 -8.47 -14.80 19.90
N LYS A 28 -9.51 -14.41 19.16
CA LYS A 28 -10.05 -15.22 18.05
C LYS A 28 -9.21 -15.02 16.79
N ARG A 29 -8.99 -16.09 16.04
CA ARG A 29 -8.43 -16.01 14.68
C ARG A 29 -9.53 -15.59 13.71
N ILE A 30 -9.42 -14.38 13.17
CA ILE A 30 -10.40 -13.81 12.24
C ILE A 30 -9.66 -13.46 10.95
N THR A 31 -10.17 -13.93 9.81
CA THR A 31 -9.61 -13.69 8.47
C THR A 31 -10.02 -12.34 7.89
N THR A 32 -10.67 -11.49 8.69
CA THR A 32 -11.27 -10.23 8.27
C THR A 32 -10.94 -9.16 9.29
N GLN A 33 -9.74 -8.59 9.19
CA GLN A 33 -9.22 -7.56 10.07
C GLN A 33 -8.67 -6.40 9.25
N GLN A 34 -8.78 -5.20 9.81
CA GLN A 34 -8.28 -3.99 9.18
C GLN A 34 -6.74 -4.05 9.10
N LEU A 35 -6.20 -3.75 7.92
CA LEU A 35 -4.76 -3.56 7.75
C LEU A 35 -4.40 -2.11 8.02
N ILE A 36 -3.28 -1.92 8.71
CA ILE A 36 -2.78 -0.60 9.08
C ILE A 36 -1.38 -0.47 8.49
N SER A 37 -1.12 0.68 7.89
CA SER A 37 0.24 1.12 7.61
C SER A 37 0.48 2.43 8.35
N ASP A 38 1.58 2.50 9.06
CA ASP A 38 2.00 3.60 9.92
C ASP A 38 3.53 3.80 9.80
N SER A 39 4.12 4.59 10.69
CA SER A 39 5.56 4.86 10.64
C SER A 39 6.42 3.60 10.77
N GLN A 40 5.94 2.55 11.43
CA GLN A 40 6.71 1.34 11.72
C GLN A 40 6.35 0.16 10.81
N GLN A 41 5.11 0.10 10.33
CA GLN A 41 4.60 -1.01 9.52
C GLN A 41 4.12 -0.55 8.14
N MET A 42 4.46 -1.32 7.11
CA MET A 42 3.82 -1.26 5.80
C MET A 42 3.10 -2.58 5.53
N ALA A 43 1.82 -2.49 5.18
CA ALA A 43 0.96 -3.62 4.97
C ALA A 43 0.33 -3.58 3.57
N TRP A 44 0.36 -4.71 2.89
CA TRP A 44 -0.22 -4.88 1.56
C TRP A 44 -1.25 -6.00 1.59
N GLN A 45 -2.40 -5.79 0.95
CA GLN A 45 -3.36 -6.86 0.67
C GLN A 45 -3.16 -7.38 -0.74
N CYS A 46 -2.93 -8.68 -0.87
CA CYS A 46 -2.72 -9.34 -2.14
C CYS A 46 -3.94 -10.18 -2.53
N HIS A 47 -4.40 -9.99 -3.76
CA HIS A 47 -5.56 -10.67 -4.33
C HIS A 47 -5.22 -11.23 -5.71
N VAL A 48 -5.76 -12.41 -6.02
CA VAL A 48 -5.59 -13.06 -7.32
C VAL A 48 -6.76 -12.71 -8.22
N LEU A 49 -6.45 -12.36 -9.47
CA LEU A 49 -7.39 -12.21 -10.56
C LEU A 49 -6.99 -13.20 -11.65
N ALA A 50 -7.64 -14.37 -11.63
CA ALA A 50 -7.44 -15.41 -12.64
C ALA A 50 -8.36 -15.13 -13.85
N GLN A 51 -7.79 -15.21 -15.05
CA GLN A 51 -8.53 -15.08 -16.30
C GLN A 51 -8.18 -16.24 -17.24
N ASN A 52 -9.17 -16.70 -18.01
CA ASN A 52 -8.96 -17.79 -18.94
C ASN A 52 -8.15 -17.32 -20.17
N GLY A 53 -7.07 -18.02 -20.49
CA GLY A 53 -6.27 -17.74 -21.69
C GLY A 53 -5.32 -16.53 -21.57
N LEU A 54 -5.23 -15.91 -20.39
CA LEU A 54 -4.31 -14.81 -20.08
C LEU A 54 -3.47 -15.17 -18.84
N PRO A 55 -2.32 -14.49 -18.63
CA PRO A 55 -1.59 -14.60 -17.37
C PRO A 55 -2.50 -14.31 -16.17
N THR A 56 -2.29 -15.03 -15.08
CA THR A 56 -2.97 -14.72 -13.82
C THR A 56 -2.35 -13.46 -13.23
N LEU A 57 -3.19 -12.52 -12.82
CA LEU A 57 -2.72 -11.28 -12.21
C LEU A 57 -2.81 -11.36 -10.69
N ILE A 58 -1.79 -10.83 -10.03
CA ILE A 58 -1.86 -10.52 -8.60
C ILE A 58 -1.97 -9.01 -8.45
N LEU A 59 -3.00 -8.58 -7.73
CA LEU A 59 -3.21 -7.20 -7.33
C LEU A 59 -2.76 -7.05 -5.88
N ALA A 60 -1.70 -6.29 -5.66
CA ALA A 60 -1.21 -5.94 -4.33
C ALA A 60 -1.58 -4.49 -4.05
N MET A 61 -2.37 -4.23 -3.00
CA MET A 61 -2.76 -2.87 -2.62
C MET A 61 -2.25 -2.49 -1.24
N GLU A 62 -1.55 -1.36 -1.17
CA GLU A 62 -1.00 -0.84 0.09
C GLU A 62 -2.10 -0.22 0.98
N ALA A 63 -2.00 -0.50 2.28
CA ALA A 63 -3.08 -0.29 3.24
C ALA A 63 -3.32 1.17 3.68
N TYR A 64 -2.50 2.14 3.28
CA TYR A 64 -2.75 3.56 3.59
C TYR A 64 -3.00 4.41 2.34
N SER A 65 -2.08 4.33 1.39
CA SER A 65 -2.09 5.01 0.10
C SER A 65 -3.16 4.47 -0.86
N ARG A 66 -3.59 3.21 -0.68
CA ARG A 66 -4.45 2.49 -1.65
C ARG A 66 -3.80 2.38 -3.05
N TYR A 67 -2.47 2.49 -3.10
CA TYR A 67 -1.68 2.28 -4.29
C TYR A 67 -1.72 0.80 -4.66
N VAL A 68 -1.95 0.51 -5.94
CA VAL A 68 -2.05 -0.86 -6.46
C VAL A 68 -0.87 -1.16 -7.36
N ILE A 69 -0.23 -2.30 -7.09
CA ILE A 69 0.74 -2.94 -7.98
C ILE A 69 0.04 -4.11 -8.66
N VAL A 70 0.28 -4.28 -9.95
CA VAL A 70 -0.24 -5.38 -10.77
C VAL A 70 0.95 -6.23 -11.22
N LEU A 71 0.92 -7.52 -10.89
CA LEU A 71 1.98 -8.48 -11.23
C LEU A 71 1.41 -9.61 -12.08
N PRO A 72 1.93 -9.84 -13.30
CA PRO A 72 1.53 -10.98 -14.13
C PRO A 72 2.31 -12.25 -13.77
N PHE A 73 1.61 -13.39 -13.76
CA PHE A 73 2.21 -14.70 -13.54
C PHE A 73 1.60 -15.75 -14.48
N SER A 74 2.46 -16.55 -15.13
CA SER A 74 2.02 -17.66 -16.00
C SER A 74 1.52 -18.89 -15.21
N GLY A 75 1.81 -18.95 -13.91
CA GLY A 75 1.37 -20.00 -12.98
C GLY A 75 1.59 -19.55 -11.53
N PRO A 76 1.15 -20.33 -10.54
CA PRO A 76 1.33 -19.98 -9.13
C PRO A 76 2.81 -19.86 -8.76
N PRO A 77 3.32 -18.67 -8.38
CA PRO A 77 4.68 -18.54 -7.87
C PRO A 77 4.80 -19.17 -6.49
N SER A 78 6.03 -19.50 -6.10
CA SER A 78 6.36 -19.75 -4.69
C SER A 78 6.20 -18.47 -3.85
N GLN A 79 6.16 -18.66 -2.53
CA GLN A 79 6.09 -17.53 -1.59
C GLN A 79 7.27 -16.56 -1.76
N ALA A 80 8.48 -17.10 -1.95
CA ALA A 80 9.69 -16.30 -2.12
C ALA A 80 9.70 -15.53 -3.45
N GLU A 81 9.23 -16.14 -4.55
CA GLU A 81 9.12 -15.48 -5.85
C GLU A 81 8.12 -14.33 -5.82
N LEU A 82 6.95 -14.52 -5.19
CA LEU A 82 5.97 -13.45 -5.04
C LEU A 82 6.48 -12.32 -4.14
N GLU A 83 7.13 -12.64 -3.02
CA GLU A 83 7.75 -11.65 -2.14
C GLU A 83 8.77 -10.81 -2.90
N TYR A 84 9.68 -11.47 -3.60
CA TYR A 84 10.72 -10.82 -4.40
C TYR A 84 10.12 -9.94 -5.50
N ALA A 85 9.19 -10.46 -6.30
CA ALA A 85 8.56 -9.72 -7.39
C ALA A 85 7.84 -8.47 -6.88
N LEU A 86 7.12 -8.58 -5.76
CA LEU A 86 6.42 -7.45 -5.16
C LEU A 86 7.39 -6.41 -4.59
N LEU A 87 8.42 -6.83 -3.85
CA LEU A 87 9.42 -5.90 -3.29
C LEU A 87 10.20 -5.18 -4.39
N ALA A 88 10.62 -5.91 -5.43
CA ALA A 88 11.34 -5.33 -6.57
C ALA A 88 10.45 -4.32 -7.31
N ARG A 89 9.20 -4.68 -7.62
CA ARG A 89 8.27 -3.77 -8.30
C ARG A 89 7.94 -2.57 -7.42
N TRP A 90 7.72 -2.78 -6.12
CA TRP A 90 7.47 -1.71 -5.17
C TRP A 90 8.62 -0.70 -5.13
N GLY A 91 9.87 -1.16 -4.99
CA GLY A 91 11.06 -0.30 -5.00
C GLY A 91 11.19 0.47 -6.31
N ASN A 92 11.06 -0.20 -7.46
CA ASN A 92 11.17 0.45 -8.77
C ASN A 92 10.10 1.53 -8.95
N GLU A 93 8.83 1.24 -8.66
CA GLU A 93 7.75 2.23 -8.80
C GLU A 93 7.91 3.40 -7.82
N ALA A 94 8.39 3.14 -6.60
CA ALA A 94 8.71 4.16 -5.62
C ALA A 94 9.80 5.13 -6.10
N LEU A 95 10.91 4.59 -6.62
CA LEU A 95 12.02 5.38 -7.15
C LEU A 95 11.60 6.19 -8.38
N HIS A 96 10.88 5.56 -9.32
CA HIS A 96 10.36 6.24 -10.50
C HIS A 96 9.45 7.42 -10.13
N LEU A 97 8.53 7.23 -9.19
CA LEU A 97 7.66 8.32 -8.73
C LEU A 97 8.43 9.43 -8.03
N ALA A 98 9.48 9.10 -7.27
CA ALA A 98 10.30 10.09 -6.59
C ALA A 98 11.01 11.02 -7.59
N ILE A 99 11.65 10.45 -8.62
CA ILE A 99 12.30 11.19 -9.71
C ILE A 99 11.27 11.97 -10.54
N GLU A 100 10.19 11.31 -11.02
CA GLU A 100 9.19 11.94 -11.89
C GLU A 100 8.50 13.14 -11.21
N SER A 101 8.35 13.08 -9.87
CA SER A 101 7.78 14.18 -9.09
C SER A 101 8.74 15.36 -8.89
N GLY A 102 10.03 15.20 -9.17
CA GLY A 102 11.08 16.15 -8.83
C GLY A 102 11.32 16.28 -7.32
N ALA A 103 10.89 15.29 -6.53
CA ALA A 103 11.14 15.27 -5.09
C ALA A 103 12.57 14.89 -4.75
N ILE A 104 13.23 14.18 -5.65
CA ILE A 104 14.67 13.92 -5.67
C ILE A 104 15.18 14.09 -7.11
N ASN A 105 16.48 14.30 -7.27
CA ASN A 105 17.16 14.33 -8.57
C ASN A 105 17.96 13.03 -8.84
N ASP A 106 18.56 12.94 -10.03
CA ASP A 106 19.31 11.75 -10.47
C ASP A 106 20.56 11.49 -9.61
N ASP A 107 21.17 12.53 -9.04
CA ASP A 107 22.35 12.41 -8.16
C ASP A 107 21.98 11.86 -6.77
N GLU A 108 20.73 12.06 -6.35
CA GLU A 108 20.17 11.58 -5.07
C GLU A 108 19.58 10.17 -5.17
N LEU A 109 19.28 9.69 -6.39
CA LEU A 109 18.71 8.37 -6.62
C LEU A 109 19.52 7.23 -5.96
N PRO A 110 20.86 7.17 -6.06
CA PRO A 110 21.63 6.12 -5.40
C PRO A 110 21.44 6.10 -3.87
N LEU A 111 21.28 7.27 -3.24
CA LEU A 111 21.06 7.38 -1.79
C LEU A 111 19.74 6.73 -1.39
N MET A 112 18.71 6.92 -2.21
CA MET A 112 17.39 6.33 -1.97
C MET A 112 17.39 4.81 -2.25
N VAL A 113 18.14 4.34 -3.26
CA VAL A 113 18.36 2.90 -3.52
C VAL A 113 19.07 2.23 -2.35
N ASP A 114 20.12 2.87 -1.82
CA ASP A 114 20.84 2.40 -0.64
C ASP A 114 19.92 2.34 0.58
N ALA A 115 19.08 3.36 0.78
CA ALA A 115 18.09 3.37 1.83
C ALA A 115 17.10 2.21 1.69
N PHE A 116 16.57 1.93 0.49
CA PHE A 116 15.73 0.74 0.26
C PHE A 116 16.46 -0.56 0.60
N SER A 117 17.70 -0.71 0.12
CA SER A 117 18.50 -1.93 0.28
C SER A 117 18.91 -2.19 1.73
N ALA A 118 19.13 -1.12 2.50
CA ALA A 118 19.54 -1.21 3.90
C ALA A 118 18.40 -1.67 4.84
N HIS A 119 17.15 -1.74 4.35
CA HIS A 119 16.02 -2.21 5.13
C HIS A 119 15.73 -3.69 4.83
N PRO A 120 16.20 -4.65 5.66
CA PRO A 120 15.85 -6.05 5.48
C PRO A 120 14.34 -6.23 5.60
N CYS A 121 13.68 -6.41 4.47
CA CYS A 121 12.25 -6.65 4.40
C CYS A 121 12.01 -8.17 4.39
N GLN A 122 11.96 -8.79 5.57
CA GLN A 122 11.31 -10.10 5.68
C GLN A 122 9.82 -9.87 5.84
N ALA A 123 9.03 -10.31 4.85
CA ALA A 123 7.60 -10.14 4.93
C ALA A 123 6.98 -11.09 5.96
N GLN A 124 6.10 -10.56 6.81
CA GLN A 124 5.19 -11.40 7.58
C GLN A 124 3.95 -11.71 6.72
N TRP A 125 3.75 -12.99 6.42
CA TRP A 125 2.60 -13.47 5.67
C TRP A 125 1.45 -13.85 6.60
N ILE A 126 0.25 -13.32 6.33
CA ILE A 126 -0.96 -13.60 7.12
C ILE A 126 -2.15 -13.92 6.21
N LEU A 127 -3.02 -14.83 6.65
CA LEU A 127 -4.31 -15.06 5.99
C LEU A 127 -5.33 -14.02 6.49
N ASN A 128 -5.56 -12.98 5.70
CA ASN A 128 -6.45 -11.89 6.08
C ASN A 128 -7.05 -11.15 4.86
N THR A 129 -8.23 -10.57 5.05
CA THR A 129 -8.94 -9.73 4.08
C THR A 129 -9.54 -8.52 4.80
N ASP A 130 -8.93 -7.36 4.62
CA ASP A 130 -9.53 -6.07 4.96
C ASP A 130 -10.61 -5.72 3.93
N LEU A 131 -11.86 -5.60 4.37
CA LEU A 131 -13.01 -5.31 3.50
C LEU A 131 -12.97 -3.92 2.87
N SER A 132 -12.36 -2.93 3.56
CA SER A 132 -12.18 -1.59 3.00
C SER A 132 -11.23 -1.63 1.80
N ILE A 133 -10.14 -2.39 1.93
CA ILE A 133 -9.17 -2.57 0.84
C ILE A 133 -9.76 -3.45 -0.26
N GLN A 134 -10.47 -4.53 0.10
CA GLN A 134 -11.10 -5.45 -0.85
C GLN A 134 -12.09 -4.71 -1.77
N THR A 135 -12.82 -3.73 -1.26
CA THR A 135 -13.73 -2.90 -2.08
C THR A 135 -12.97 -2.18 -3.21
N HIS A 136 -11.80 -1.62 -2.91
CA HIS A 136 -10.97 -0.94 -3.92
C HIS A 136 -10.22 -1.91 -4.83
N LEU A 137 -9.83 -3.08 -4.32
CA LEU A 137 -9.26 -4.16 -5.15
C LEU A 137 -10.28 -4.68 -6.16
N ASN A 138 -11.55 -4.85 -5.77
CA ASN A 138 -12.61 -5.23 -6.70
C ASN A 138 -12.82 -4.17 -7.79
N GLN A 139 -12.75 -2.87 -7.43
CA GLN A 139 -12.80 -1.79 -8.43
C GLN A 139 -11.63 -1.86 -9.42
N ALA A 140 -10.41 -2.12 -8.92
CA ALA A 140 -9.23 -2.30 -9.75
C ALA A 140 -9.34 -3.54 -10.65
N ALA A 141 -9.82 -4.66 -10.11
CA ALA A 141 -10.06 -5.89 -10.86
C ALA A 141 -11.07 -5.67 -12.01
N ASN A 142 -12.21 -5.03 -11.72
CA ASN A 142 -13.20 -4.70 -12.73
C ASN A 142 -12.64 -3.77 -13.82
N TYR A 143 -11.79 -2.80 -13.45
CA TYR A 143 -11.12 -1.93 -14.42
C TYR A 143 -10.18 -2.73 -15.34
N LEU A 144 -9.40 -3.65 -14.77
CA LEU A 144 -8.50 -4.51 -15.55
C LEU A 144 -9.27 -5.45 -16.48
N GLU A 145 -10.33 -6.09 -16.00
CA GLU A 145 -11.21 -6.92 -16.84
C GLU A 145 -11.79 -6.13 -18.02
N GLN A 146 -12.24 -4.90 -17.78
CA GLN A 146 -12.75 -4.02 -18.85
C GLN A 146 -11.66 -3.56 -19.82
N ALA A 147 -10.44 -3.31 -19.34
CA ALA A 147 -9.32 -2.94 -20.19
C ALA A 147 -8.93 -4.12 -21.10
N LEU A 148 -8.84 -5.32 -20.54
CA LEU A 148 -8.48 -6.55 -21.25
C LEU A 148 -9.55 -7.00 -22.25
N ALA A 149 -10.83 -6.81 -21.91
CA ALA A 149 -11.93 -7.11 -22.84
C ALA A 149 -11.90 -6.23 -24.10
N LYS A 150 -11.32 -5.02 -24.03
CA LYS A 150 -11.20 -4.12 -25.19
C LYS A 150 -10.05 -4.51 -26.11
N GLU A 151 -8.98 -5.08 -25.55
CA GLU A 151 -7.76 -5.45 -26.28
C GLU A 151 -7.35 -6.90 -25.99
N PRO A 152 -8.16 -7.90 -26.39
CA PRO A 152 -8.01 -9.30 -25.96
C PRO A 152 -6.77 -10.02 -26.49
N ARG A 153 -5.93 -9.36 -27.30
CA ARG A 153 -4.66 -9.90 -27.81
C ARG A 153 -3.44 -9.29 -27.13
N GLN A 154 -3.64 -8.43 -26.14
CA GLN A 154 -2.56 -7.79 -25.42
C GLN A 154 -1.89 -8.83 -24.50
N LEU A 155 -0.63 -9.15 -24.80
CA LEU A 155 0.20 -10.00 -23.94
C LEU A 155 0.56 -9.18 -22.71
N LEU A 156 -0.13 -9.41 -21.59
CA LEU A 156 0.15 -8.75 -20.32
C LEU A 156 1.56 -9.08 -19.82
N ASP A 157 2.51 -8.30 -20.31
CA ASP A 157 3.86 -8.27 -19.81
C ASP A 157 3.96 -7.34 -18.59
N GLU A 158 5.15 -7.31 -18.02
CA GLU A 158 5.45 -6.47 -16.87
C GLU A 158 5.20 -4.98 -17.10
N GLN A 159 5.54 -4.48 -18.29
CA GLN A 159 5.44 -3.06 -18.62
C GLN A 159 3.98 -2.65 -18.78
N GLU A 160 3.16 -3.47 -19.42
CA GLU A 160 1.73 -3.23 -19.57
C GLU A 160 1.00 -3.25 -18.23
N CYS A 161 1.34 -4.20 -17.37
CA CYS A 161 0.84 -4.26 -16.00
C CYS A 161 1.21 -3.00 -15.19
N TYR A 162 2.45 -2.50 -15.34
CA TYR A 162 2.86 -1.22 -14.75
C TYR A 162 2.00 -0.06 -15.28
N MET A 163 1.84 0.06 -16.60
CA MET A 163 1.06 1.15 -17.20
C MET A 163 -0.41 1.13 -16.78
N LEU A 164 -1.03 -0.05 -16.66
CA LEU A 164 -2.39 -0.20 -16.15
C LEU A 164 -2.47 0.17 -14.66
N GLY A 165 -1.49 -0.26 -13.86
CA GLY A 165 -1.32 0.14 -12.46
C GLY A 165 -1.24 1.66 -12.30
N ALA A 166 -0.37 2.31 -13.06
CA ALA A 166 -0.18 3.75 -13.06
C ALA A 166 -1.48 4.51 -13.38
N LYS A 167 -2.24 4.08 -14.40
CA LYS A 167 -3.55 4.65 -14.73
C LYS A 167 -4.53 4.54 -13.56
N MET A 168 -4.58 3.40 -12.87
CA MET A 168 -5.42 3.23 -11.67
C MET A 168 -4.97 4.12 -10.50
N ASN A 169 -3.65 4.27 -10.31
CA ASN A 169 -3.07 5.04 -9.21
C ASN A 169 -3.19 6.57 -9.39
N GLN A 170 -3.49 7.04 -10.60
CA GLN A 170 -3.81 8.44 -10.90
C GLN A 170 -5.26 8.81 -10.56
N GLN A 171 -6.17 7.84 -10.47
CA GLN A 171 -7.59 8.08 -10.21
C GLN A 171 -7.83 8.51 -8.76
N GLN A 172 -8.74 9.47 -8.57
CA GLN A 172 -9.13 9.88 -7.22
C GLN A 172 -9.91 8.78 -6.51
N LYS A 173 -9.53 8.47 -5.27
CA LYS A 173 -10.22 7.55 -4.38
C LYS A 173 -10.78 8.30 -3.16
N THR A 174 -11.77 7.68 -2.55
CA THR A 174 -12.38 8.12 -1.28
C THR A 174 -12.44 6.91 -0.36
N VAL A 175 -12.07 7.07 0.91
CA VAL A 175 -12.31 6.04 1.94
C VAL A 175 -13.70 6.25 2.50
N MET A 176 -14.46 5.16 2.70
CA MET A 176 -15.82 5.22 3.25
C MET A 176 -15.85 6.03 4.56
N GLY A 177 -16.73 7.04 4.63
CA GLY A 177 -16.84 7.95 5.77
C GLY A 177 -15.88 9.15 5.77
N ALA A 178 -14.98 9.27 4.78
CA ALA A 178 -14.11 10.42 4.61
C ALA A 178 -14.61 11.32 3.47
N ASN A 179 -14.79 12.62 3.73
CA ASN A 179 -15.13 13.60 2.68
C ASN A 179 -13.92 14.03 1.82
N LYS A 180 -12.71 13.55 2.15
CA LYS A 180 -11.48 13.93 1.45
C LYS A 180 -11.15 12.92 0.36
N LYS A 181 -11.16 13.39 -0.88
CA LYS A 181 -10.61 12.66 -2.03
C LYS A 181 -9.08 12.72 -1.98
N PHE A 182 -8.43 11.69 -2.50
CA PHE A 182 -6.97 11.64 -2.63
C PHE A 182 -6.59 10.84 -3.87
N ARG A 183 -5.36 11.04 -4.37
CA ARG A 183 -4.77 10.19 -5.42
C ARG A 183 -3.82 9.19 -4.78
N PRO A 184 -3.95 7.88 -5.05
CA PRO A 184 -3.05 6.87 -4.51
C PRO A 184 -1.58 7.15 -4.76
N MET A 185 -1.22 7.54 -5.99
CA MET A 185 0.18 7.85 -6.34
C MET A 185 0.79 8.94 -5.45
N VAL A 186 0.02 9.98 -5.10
CA VAL A 186 0.52 11.09 -4.27
C VAL A 186 0.76 10.62 -2.84
N ARG A 187 -0.18 9.86 -2.26
CA ARG A 187 -0.01 9.31 -0.92
C ARG A 187 1.16 8.33 -0.84
N PHE A 188 1.30 7.50 -1.87
CA PHE A 188 2.36 6.52 -1.96
C PHE A 188 3.73 7.17 -2.13
N LEU A 189 3.83 8.25 -2.92
CA LEU A 189 5.03 9.08 -3.01
C LEU A 189 5.38 9.69 -1.64
N THR A 190 4.44 10.35 -0.95
CA THR A 190 4.72 10.93 0.37
C THR A 190 5.16 9.87 1.39
N GLN A 191 4.55 8.69 1.33
CA GLN A 191 4.94 7.54 2.15
C GLN A 191 6.34 7.02 1.84
N THR A 192 6.67 6.91 0.57
CA THR A 192 7.98 6.47 0.10
C THR A 192 9.07 7.46 0.54
N LEU A 193 8.87 8.75 0.28
CA LEU A 193 9.82 9.81 0.65
C LEU A 193 10.03 9.90 2.17
N TYR A 194 8.95 9.77 2.96
CA TYR A 194 9.06 9.71 4.42
C TYR A 194 9.92 8.54 4.91
N ARG A 195 9.84 7.38 4.24
CA ARG A 195 10.54 6.16 4.66
C ARG A 195 11.99 6.10 4.19
N PHE A 196 12.27 6.58 2.98
CA PHE A 196 13.54 6.33 2.30
C PHE A 196 14.26 7.58 1.83
N GLY A 197 13.64 8.76 1.96
CA GLY A 197 14.22 10.05 1.56
C GLY A 197 14.80 10.85 2.73
N GLU A 198 15.27 10.21 3.80
CA GLU A 198 15.92 10.92 4.90
C GLU A 198 17.15 11.68 4.39
N GLY A 199 17.22 12.98 4.69
CA GLY A 199 18.31 13.86 4.26
C GLY A 199 18.18 14.42 2.83
N LEU A 200 17.16 14.03 2.05
CA LEU A 200 17.01 14.42 0.64
C LEU A 200 16.01 15.57 0.41
N ALA A 201 15.28 16.02 1.44
CA ALA A 201 14.29 17.07 1.25
C ALA A 201 14.97 18.45 1.08
N GLU A 202 14.87 19.03 -0.12
CA GLU A 202 15.38 20.38 -0.41
C GLU A 202 14.64 21.48 0.37
N ARG A 203 13.35 21.28 0.62
CA ARG A 203 12.47 22.26 1.27
C ARG A 203 12.28 21.93 2.74
N GLU A 204 12.16 22.96 3.56
CA GLU A 204 11.78 22.82 4.95
C GLU A 204 10.27 22.58 5.09
N TYR A 205 9.91 21.66 5.98
CA TYR A 205 8.53 21.35 6.33
C TYR A 205 8.27 21.67 7.81
N PRO A 206 7.10 22.24 8.17
CA PRO A 206 6.76 22.48 9.56
C PRO A 206 6.85 21.20 10.41
N ASN A 207 7.45 21.31 11.61
CA ASN A 207 7.59 20.20 12.56
C ASN A 207 8.31 18.96 11.99
N THR A 208 9.18 19.15 10.99
CA THR A 208 9.98 18.09 10.38
C THR A 208 11.45 18.49 10.43
N LYS A 209 12.34 17.53 10.70
CA LYS A 209 13.79 17.75 10.69
C LYS A 209 14.23 18.25 9.30
N VAL A 210 15.12 19.24 9.24
CA VAL A 210 15.70 19.73 7.98
C VAL A 210 16.31 18.57 7.20
N GLY A 211 16.04 18.52 5.90
CA GLY A 211 16.41 17.41 5.03
C GLY A 211 15.45 16.22 5.05
N ASN A 212 14.42 16.18 5.91
CA ASN A 212 13.48 15.06 5.96
C ASN A 212 12.11 15.42 5.39
N PHE A 213 11.43 14.41 4.83
CA PHE A 213 10.04 14.51 4.41
C PHE A 213 9.06 14.30 5.58
N PRO A 214 7.89 14.95 5.56
CA PRO A 214 6.93 14.87 6.66
C PRO A 214 6.28 13.48 6.76
N CYS A 215 5.95 13.06 7.98
CA CYS A 215 5.19 11.83 8.21
C CYS A 215 3.79 11.92 7.58
N PRO A 216 3.43 11.04 6.64
CA PRO A 216 2.15 11.11 5.94
C PRO A 216 1.00 10.52 6.75
N TYR A 217 1.30 9.77 7.80
CA TYR A 217 0.31 9.08 8.60
C TYR A 217 -0.37 10.06 9.54
N PRO A 218 -1.70 9.96 9.70
CA PRO A 218 -2.38 10.77 10.71
C PRO A 218 -1.74 10.45 12.06
N GLN A 219 -1.21 11.48 12.73
CA GLN A 219 -0.78 11.31 14.10
C GLN A 219 -1.96 10.76 14.89
N PRO A 220 -1.74 9.79 15.80
CA PRO A 220 -2.81 9.38 16.68
C PRO A 220 -3.36 10.66 17.30
N LEU A 221 -4.67 10.90 17.16
CA LEU A 221 -5.33 11.93 17.94
C LEU A 221 -4.92 11.63 19.37
N ILE A 222 -4.03 12.44 19.94
CA ILE A 222 -3.91 12.54 21.39
C ILE A 222 -5.34 12.83 21.76
N LYS A 223 -6.06 11.82 22.27
CA LYS A 223 -7.39 12.04 22.81
C LYS A 223 -7.13 13.06 23.89
N ALA A 224 -7.36 14.34 23.59
CA ALA A 224 -7.51 15.37 24.60
C ALA A 224 -8.47 14.70 25.58
N LYS A 225 -7.99 14.42 26.80
CA LYS A 225 -8.75 13.75 27.84
C LYS A 225 -10.16 14.29 27.72
N VAL A 226 -11.11 13.43 27.36
CA VAL A 226 -12.49 13.84 27.19
C VAL A 226 -12.88 14.47 28.51
N ILE A 227 -12.90 15.80 28.53
CA ILE A 227 -13.41 16.57 29.65
C ILE A 227 -14.88 16.19 29.67
N LYS A 228 -15.29 15.49 30.73
CA LYS A 228 -16.66 15.00 30.85
C LYS A 228 -17.58 16.23 30.73
N LEU A 229 -18.74 16.09 30.10
CA LEU A 229 -19.76 17.15 30.04
C LEU A 229 -20.10 17.73 31.43
N SER A 230 -19.85 16.99 32.51
CA SER A 230 -19.95 17.45 33.90
C SER A 230 -19.02 18.61 34.27
N ASP A 231 -17.88 18.72 33.59
CA ASP A 231 -16.85 19.71 33.91
C ASP A 231 -17.13 21.06 33.23
N TYR A 232 -17.92 21.06 32.14
CA TYR A 232 -18.37 22.28 31.45
C TYR A 232 -19.36 23.12 32.28
N LYS A 233 -20.14 22.48 33.17
CA LYS A 233 -21.09 23.17 34.04
C LYS A 233 -20.44 23.91 35.22
N LYS A 234 -19.18 23.62 35.55
CA LYS A 234 -18.48 24.23 36.69
C LYS A 234 -17.74 25.53 36.34
N GLN A 235 -17.57 25.86 35.06
CA GLN A 235 -16.87 27.08 34.62
C GLN A 235 -17.81 28.25 34.27
N ARG A 236 -19.14 28.08 34.34
CA ARG A 236 -20.10 29.15 34.00
C ARG A 236 -20.63 29.94 35.20
N PHE A 237 -20.16 29.63 36.40
CA PHE A 237 -20.46 30.36 37.63
C PHE A 237 -19.21 30.43 38.52
N LYS A 238 -18.20 31.18 38.06
CA LYS A 238 -17.20 31.84 38.90
C LYS A 238 -16.75 33.11 38.21
#